data_AF-A0A1M7L6M6-F1
#
_entry.id   AF-A0A1M7L6M6-F1
#
_cell.length_a   1.000
_cell.length_b   1.000
_cell.length_c   1.000
_cell.angle_alpha   90.00
_cell.angle_beta   90.00
_cell.angle_gamma   90.00
#
_symmetry.space_group_name_H-M   'P 1'
#
loop_
_entity.id
_entity.type
_entity.pdbx_description
1 polymer ?
#
loop_
_entity_poly.entity_id
_entity_poly.type
_entity_poly.pdbx_seq_one_letter_code
_entity_poly.pdbx_strand_id
1 'polypeptide(L)'
;MVNFVFQIIASVFIGSCFVYLAKRYQKNQTIYFFIGFTISIAIRLIYLLVYGFVKDFEITQEYSYNKNLSVLLSIIIPYLLFVFLRKRLARNSGNDTDINEIGKE
;
A
#
# COMPACT_ATOMS: atom_id res chain seq x y z
N MET A 1 17.92 11.70 -7.59
CA MET A 1 16.62 11.78 -8.30
C MET A 1 16.04 10.41 -8.64
N VAL A 2 16.83 9.46 -9.16
CA VAL A 2 16.35 8.12 -9.58
C VAL A 2 15.50 7.40 -8.52
N ASN A 3 15.93 7.31 -7.26
CA ASN A 3 15.14 6.65 -6.19
C ASN A 3 13.80 7.32 -5.89
N PHE A 4 13.65 8.60 -6.18
CA PHE A 4 12.40 9.31 -5.99
C PHE A 4 11.45 9.02 -7.15
N VAL A 5 11.94 9.00 -8.39
CA VAL A 5 11.15 8.60 -9.56
C VAL A 5 10.66 7.16 -9.42
N PHE A 6 11.54 6.23 -9.03
CA PHE A 6 11.15 4.86 -8.74
C PHE A 6 10.08 4.76 -7.65
N GLN A 7 10.14 5.61 -6.62
CA GLN A 7 9.11 5.66 -5.58
C GLN A 7 7.76 6.03 -6.17
N ILE A 8 7.70 7.09 -6.97
CA ILE A 8 6.44 7.57 -7.56
C ILE A 8 5.85 6.49 -8.46
N ILE A 9 6.66 5.84 -9.30
CA ILE A 9 6.22 4.73 -10.15
C ILE A 9 5.67 3.57 -9.30
N ALA A 10 6.40 3.17 -8.25
CA ALA A 10 5.96 2.11 -7.34
C ALA A 10 4.65 2.47 -6.62
N SER A 11 4.51 3.70 -6.13
CA SER A 11 3.31 4.18 -5.45
C SER A 11 2.10 4.25 -6.37
N VAL A 12 2.27 4.67 -7.65
CA VAL A 12 1.21 4.63 -8.66
C VAL A 12 0.79 3.19 -8.99
N PHE A 13 1.76 2.29 -9.12
CA PHE A 13 1.50 0.86 -9.34
C PHE A 13 0.68 0.26 -8.19
N ILE A 14 1.09 0.52 -6.93
CA ILE A 14 0.38 0.06 -5.73
C ILE A 14 -1.04 0.66 -5.66
N GLY A 15 -1.18 1.96 -5.92
CA GLY A 15 -2.49 2.61 -6.01
C GLY A 15 -3.40 1.91 -7.03
N SER A 16 -2.86 1.56 -8.19
CA SER A 16 -3.59 0.83 -9.25
C SER A 16 -4.00 -0.58 -8.81
N CYS A 17 -3.14 -1.30 -8.08
CA CYS A 17 -3.52 -2.58 -7.47
C CYS A 17 -4.71 -2.42 -6.51
N PHE A 18 -4.73 -1.38 -5.68
CA PHE A 18 -5.84 -1.11 -4.77
C PHE A 18 -7.13 -0.73 -5.51
N VAL A 19 -7.04 -0.04 -6.64
CA VAL A 19 -8.20 0.21 -7.54
C VAL A 19 -8.80 -1.11 -8.02
N TYR A 20 -7.95 -2.05 -8.44
CA TYR A 20 -8.42 -3.38 -8.86
C TYR A 20 -9.17 -4.10 -7.74
N LEU A 21 -8.67 -4.01 -6.51
CA LEU A 21 -9.37 -4.54 -5.34
C LEU A 21 -10.72 -3.85 -5.12
N ALA A 22 -10.76 -2.52 -5.19
CA ALA A 22 -11.99 -1.75 -5.01
C ALA A 22 -13.05 -2.11 -6.05
N LYS A 23 -12.64 -2.26 -7.32
CA LYS A 23 -13.53 -2.68 -8.41
C LYS A 23 -14.11 -4.07 -8.16
N ARG A 24 -13.31 -5.01 -7.66
CA ARG A 24 -13.75 -6.38 -7.35
C ARG A 24 -14.83 -6.44 -6.26
N TYR A 25 -14.77 -5.55 -5.28
CA TYR A 25 -15.69 -5.54 -4.13
C TYR A 25 -16.70 -4.37 -4.15
N GLN A 26 -16.92 -3.76 -5.32
CA GLN A 26 -17.84 -2.63 -5.52
C GLN A 26 -17.62 -1.46 -4.53
N LYS A 27 -16.36 -1.16 -4.21
CA LYS A 27 -15.98 -0.01 -3.36
C LYS A 27 -15.51 1.17 -4.21
N ASN A 28 -15.42 2.34 -3.58
CA ASN A 28 -14.97 3.57 -4.25
C ASN A 28 -13.50 3.44 -4.69
N GLN A 29 -13.28 3.43 -6.01
CA GLN A 29 -11.98 3.26 -6.64
C GLN A 29 -11.01 4.39 -6.29
N THR A 30 -11.49 5.64 -6.31
CA THR A 30 -10.68 6.83 -6.03
C THR A 30 -10.09 6.79 -4.63
N ILE A 31 -10.92 6.44 -3.63
CA ILE A 31 -10.48 6.35 -2.23
C ILE A 31 -9.40 5.27 -2.09
N TYR A 32 -9.62 4.08 -2.67
CA TYR A 32 -8.66 2.98 -2.58
C TYR A 32 -7.34 3.28 -3.32
N PHE A 33 -7.38 4.00 -4.45
CA PHE A 33 -6.17 4.50 -5.10
C PHE A 33 -5.36 5.37 -4.14
N PHE A 34 -6.00 6.39 -3.56
CA PHE A 34 -5.34 7.32 -2.63
C PHE A 34 -4.82 6.60 -1.38
N ILE A 35 -5.53 5.60 -0.86
CA ILE A 35 -5.05 4.77 0.24
C ILE A 35 -3.74 4.06 -0.15
N GLY A 36 -3.74 3.31 -1.25
CA GLY A 36 -2.56 2.56 -1.69
C GLY A 36 -1.36 3.47 -2.01
N PHE A 37 -1.63 4.56 -2.71
CA PHE A 37 -0.62 5.57 -3.07
C PHE A 37 -0.01 6.24 -1.82
N THR A 38 -0.87 6.74 -0.92
CA THR A 38 -0.42 7.48 0.27
C THR A 38 0.32 6.57 1.25
N ILE A 39 -0.15 5.34 1.45
CA ILE A 39 0.52 4.38 2.34
C ILE A 39 1.94 4.07 1.84
N SER A 40 2.12 3.83 0.54
CA SER A 40 3.43 3.58 -0.05
C SER A 40 4.41 4.73 0.23
N ILE A 41 3.99 5.98 0.05
CA ILE A 41 4.82 7.16 0.34
C ILE A 41 5.06 7.33 1.84
N ALA A 42 4.02 7.17 2.66
CA ALA A 42 4.09 7.35 4.10
C ALA A 42 5.09 6.38 4.75
N ILE A 43 5.09 5.11 4.34
CA ILE A 43 6.04 4.10 4.83
C ILE A 43 7.48 4.54 4.61
N ARG A 44 7.79 5.08 3.43
CA ARG A 44 9.13 5.56 3.13
C ARG A 44 9.51 6.75 4.01
N LEU A 45 8.62 7.72 4.15
CA LEU A 45 8.86 8.91 4.98
C LEU A 45 9.08 8.52 6.44
N ILE A 46 8.20 7.69 7.00
CA ILE A 46 8.29 7.21 8.38
C ILE A 46 9.59 6.44 8.58
N TYR A 47 9.94 5.52 7.68
CA TYR A 47 11.17 4.74 7.80
C TYR A 47 12.42 5.62 7.82
N LEU A 48 12.51 6.60 6.90
CA LEU A 48 13.65 7.51 6.84
C LEU A 48 13.70 8.46 8.04
N LEU A 49 12.54 8.91 8.54
CA LEU A 49 12.45 9.71 9.77
C LEU A 49 12.93 8.93 10.99
N VAL A 50 12.46 7.69 11.15
CA VAL A 50 12.88 6.82 12.27
C VAL A 50 14.37 6.52 12.18
N TYR A 51 14.88 6.19 10.98
CA TYR A 51 16.31 5.96 10.79
C TYR A 51 17.14 7.21 11.10
N GLY A 52 16.71 8.38 10.60
CA GLY A 52 17.36 9.65 10.89
C GLY A 52 17.37 9.95 12.39
N PHE A 53 16.25 9.76 13.07
CA PHE A 53 16.14 9.95 14.52
C PHE A 53 17.06 9.03 15.32
N VAL A 54 17.16 7.75 14.95
CA VAL A 54 18.04 6.76 15.63
C VAL A 54 19.53 7.07 15.44
N LYS A 55 19.88 7.80 14.38
CA LYS A 55 21.26 8.17 14.04
C LYS A 55 21.57 9.65 14.29
N ASP A 56 20.74 10.35 15.08
CA ASP A 56 20.86 11.80 15.34
C ASP A 56 21.02 12.64 14.07
N PHE A 57 20.40 12.20 12.98
CA PHE A 57 20.49 12.77 11.64
C PHE A 57 21.91 12.86 11.06
N GLU A 58 22.86 12.07 11.57
CA GLU A 58 24.20 11.96 10.98
C GLU A 58 24.14 11.31 9.59
N ILE A 59 24.76 11.97 8.61
CA ILE A 59 24.87 11.45 7.24
C ILE A 59 26.05 10.48 7.20
N THR A 60 25.78 9.21 7.53
CA THR A 60 26.75 8.12 7.47
C THR A 60 26.75 7.43 6.10
N GLN A 61 27.79 6.64 5.79
CA GLN A 61 27.82 5.83 4.55
C GLN A 61 26.63 4.85 4.45
N GLU A 62 26.06 4.44 5.58
CA GLU A 62 24.87 3.59 5.66
C GLU A 62 23.58 4.29 5.18
N TYR A 63 23.57 5.63 5.06
CA TYR A 63 22.41 6.38 4.60
C TYR A 63 21.97 5.96 3.18
N SER A 64 22.93 5.71 2.28
CA SER A 64 22.63 5.26 0.91
C SER A 64 21.93 3.90 0.89
N TYR A 65 22.39 2.98 1.75
CA TYR A 65 21.80 1.66 1.92
C TYR A 65 20.36 1.75 2.45
N ASN A 66 20.16 2.49 3.54
CA ASN A 66 18.83 2.64 4.17
C ASN A 66 17.84 3.37 3.26
N LYS A 67 18.32 4.30 2.42
CA LYS A 67 17.51 4.95 1.38
C LYS A 67 17.01 3.97 0.32
N ASN A 68 17.82 3.00 -0.10
CA ASN A 68 17.36 1.93 -1.01
C ASN A 68 16.42 0.96 -0.30
N LEU A 69 16.71 0.61 0.95
CA LEU A 69 15.84 -0.27 1.75
C LEU A 69 14.45 0.35 1.97
N SER A 70 14.37 1.67 2.16
CA SER A 70 13.09 2.37 2.27
C SER A 70 12.21 2.23 1.03
N VAL A 71 12.81 2.19 -0.17
CA VAL A 71 12.09 1.94 -1.43
C VAL A 71 11.52 0.52 -1.42
N LEU A 72 12.35 -0.47 -1.06
CA LEU A 72 11.95 -1.87 -1.02
C LEU A 72 10.79 -2.11 -0.04
N LEU A 73 10.88 -1.52 1.17
CA LEU A 73 9.85 -1.59 2.20
C LEU A 73 8.53 -0.96 1.73
N SER A 74 8.62 0.13 0.95
CA SER A 74 7.45 0.79 0.37
C SER A 74 6.72 -0.01 -0.72
N ILE A 75 7.24 -1.18 -1.10
CA ILE A 75 6.61 -2.14 -2.01
C ILE A 75 6.09 -3.34 -1.20
N ILE A 76 6.93 -3.89 -0.32
CA ILE A 76 6.61 -5.09 0.46
C ILE A 76 5.44 -4.84 1.42
N ILE A 77 5.49 -3.75 2.19
CA ILE A 77 4.49 -3.47 3.23
C ILE A 77 3.10 -3.19 2.61
N PRO A 78 2.96 -2.38 1.55
CA PRO A 78 1.65 -2.20 0.90
C PRO A 78 1.12 -3.48 0.25
N TYR A 79 2.00 -4.38 -0.22
CA TYR A 79 1.58 -5.70 -0.69
C TYR A 79 0.99 -6.56 0.44
N LEU A 80 1.63 -6.59 1.61
CA LEU A 80 1.06 -7.28 2.78
C LEU A 80 -0.30 -6.68 3.17
N LEU A 81 -0.41 -5.35 3.16
CA LEU A 81 -1.67 -4.65 3.41
C LEU A 81 -2.74 -5.02 2.38
N PHE A 82 -2.37 -5.11 1.10
CA PHE A 82 -3.25 -5.55 0.02
C PHE A 82 -3.78 -6.96 0.26
N VAL A 83 -2.90 -7.91 0.60
CA VAL A 83 -3.30 -9.30 0.90
C VAL A 83 -4.23 -9.34 2.10
N PHE A 84 -3.95 -8.56 3.14
CA PHE A 84 -4.80 -8.46 4.33
C PHE A 84 -6.18 -7.87 4.01
N LEU A 85 -6.23 -6.75 3.29
CA LEU A 85 -7.47 -6.12 2.83
C LEU A 85 -8.28 -7.07 1.98
N ARG A 86 -7.64 -7.76 1.01
CA ARG A 86 -8.33 -8.75 0.18
C ARG A 86 -8.96 -9.85 1.01
N LYS A 87 -8.24 -10.42 1.99
CA LYS A 87 -8.80 -11.45 2.90
C LYS A 87 -9.97 -10.90 3.71
N ARG A 88 -9.85 -9.68 4.25
CA ARG A 88 -10.90 -9.04 5.04
C ARG A 88 -12.16 -8.73 4.21
N LEU A 89 -11.99 -8.17 3.02
CA LEU A 89 -13.09 -7.87 2.10
C LEU A 89 -13.78 -9.15 1.63
N ALA A 90 -13.03 -10.22 1.30
CA ALA A 90 -13.59 -11.52 0.96
C ALA A 90 -14.47 -12.11 2.09
N ARG A 91 -14.03 -11.99 3.33
CA ARG A 91 -14.78 -12.48 4.51
C ARG A 91 -16.07 -11.69 4.74
N ASN A 92 -16.05 -10.38 4.51
CA ASN A 92 -17.24 -9.54 4.67
C ASN A 92 -18.22 -9.70 3.50
N SER A 93 -17.75 -9.83 2.27
CA SER A 93 -18.61 -10.03 1.10
C SER A 93 -19.29 -11.40 1.04
N GLY A 94 -18.76 -12.41 1.74
CA GLY A 94 -19.41 -13.72 1.85
C GLY A 94 -20.67 -13.71 2.72
N ASN A 95 -20.82 -12.71 3.61
CA ASN A 95 -22.04 -12.51 4.40
C ASN A 95 -23.12 -11.71 3.65
N ASP A 96 -22.76 -11.00 2.58
CA ASP A 96 -23.72 -10.23 1.76
C ASP A 96 -24.39 -11.09 0.67
N THR A 97 -23.99 -12.37 0.53
CA THR A 97 -24.56 -13.31 -0.46
C THR A 97 -25.87 -13.99 -0.04
N ASP A 98 -26.39 -13.74 1.16
CA ASP A 98 -27.72 -14.26 1.58
C ASP A 98 -28.91 -13.46 1.00
N ILE A 99 -28.65 -12.38 0.25
CA ILE A 99 -29.71 -11.63 -0.45
C ILE A 99 -29.97 -12.20 -1.86
N ASN A 100 -29.18 -13.19 -2.30
CA ASN A 100 -29.36 -13.83 -3.60
C ASN A 100 -30.27 -15.08 -3.58
N GLU A 101 -30.95 -15.34 -2.45
CA GLU A 101 -32.04 -16.34 -2.38
C GLU A 101 -33.44 -15.78 -2.67
N ILE A 102 -33.58 -14.48 -2.96
CA ILE A 102 -34.89 -13.87 -3.31
C ILE A 102 -35.27 -14.14 -4.80
N GLY A 103 -34.43 -14.88 -5.54
CA GLY A 103 -34.66 -15.22 -6.95
C GLY A 103 -34.51 -16.71 -7.28
N LYS A 104 -34.62 -17.60 -6.29
CA LYS A 104 -34.82 -19.03 -6.56
C LYS A 104 -36.33 -19.29 -6.56
N GLU A 105 -36.80 -19.61 -7.76
CA GLU A 105 -38.16 -20.02 -8.15
C GLU A 105 -38.87 -20.95 -7.17
#